data_AF-A0AAX0Q927-F1
#
_entry.id   AF-A0AAX0Q927-F1
#
_cell.length_a   1.000
_cell.length_b   1.000
_cell.length_c   1.000
_cell.angle_alpha   90.00
_cell.angle_beta   90.00
_cell.angle_gamma   90.00
#
_symmetry.space_group_name_H-M   'P 1'
#
loop_
_entity.id
_entity.type
_entity.pdbx_description
1 polymer ?
#
loop_
_entity_poly.entity_id
_entity_poly.type
_entity_poly.pdbx_seq_one_letter_code
_entity_poly.pdbx_strand_id
1 'polypeptide(L)'
;MKKAHLEILVGILVIVLLVVATLAFVQSGSGEEEGWGGADGGAAEMIDETGYTPWFESIWAPPSGEIESLFFCLQAAIGAIIIGYFFGYWNASAKAKRGKQEEE
;
A
#
# COMPACT_ATOMS: atom_id res chain seq x y z
N MET A 1 17.17 -24.46 10.39
CA MET A 1 16.78 -23.03 10.49
C MET A 1 15.89 -22.87 11.73
N LYS A 2 16.09 -21.83 12.56
CA LYS A 2 15.22 -21.59 13.73
C LYS A 2 13.79 -21.35 13.22
N LYS A 3 12.76 -21.84 13.92
CA LYS A 3 11.34 -21.72 13.48
C LYS A 3 10.96 -20.29 13.05
N ALA A 4 11.44 -19.28 13.77
CA ALA A 4 11.24 -17.87 13.44
C ALA A 4 11.79 -17.45 12.06
N HIS A 5 12.91 -18.02 11.60
CA HIS A 5 13.44 -17.72 10.26
C HIS A 5 12.55 -18.31 9.17
N LEU A 6 11.93 -19.46 9.43
CA LEU A 6 11.00 -20.08 8.48
C LEU A 6 9.71 -19.27 8.36
N GLU A 7 9.15 -18.81 9.49
CA GLU A 7 7.94 -17.97 9.50
C GLU A 7 8.14 -16.64 8.79
N ILE A 8 9.29 -15.97 9.03
CA ILE A 8 9.63 -14.73 8.32
C ILE A 8 9.74 -14.97 6.81
N LEU A 9 10.39 -16.07 6.41
CA LEU A 9 10.60 -16.39 5.00
C LEU A 9 9.28 -16.75 4.31
N VAL A 10 8.38 -17.46 4.99
CA VAL A 10 7.00 -17.70 4.53
C VAL A 10 6.22 -16.40 4.43
N GLY A 11 6.31 -15.51 5.43
CA GLY A 11 5.63 -14.20 5.39
C GLY A 11 6.09 -13.34 4.21
N ILE A 12 7.40 -13.26 3.96
CA ILE A 12 7.96 -12.57 2.80
C ILE A 12 7.47 -13.21 1.50
N LEU A 13 7.49 -14.54 1.40
CA LEU A 13 7.02 -15.26 0.22
C LEU A 13 5.55 -14.95 -0.08
N VAL A 14 4.69 -14.92 0.95
CA VAL A 14 3.27 -14.57 0.80
C VAL A 14 3.12 -13.14 0.28
N ILE A 15 3.86 -12.18 0.84
CA ILE A 15 3.82 -10.78 0.37
C ILE A 15 4.26 -10.69 -1.09
N VAL A 16 5.36 -11.36 -1.47
CA VAL A 16 5.85 -11.38 -2.84
C VAL A 16 4.83 -12.01 -3.79
N LEU A 17 4.21 -13.13 -3.40
CA LEU A 17 3.17 -13.77 -4.19
C LEU A 17 1.94 -12.88 -4.37
N LEU A 18 1.53 -12.14 -3.34
CA LEU A 18 0.44 -11.17 -3.44
C LEU A 18 0.78 -10.05 -4.42
N VAL A 19 2.00 -9.48 -4.34
CA VAL A 19 2.45 -8.43 -5.27
C VAL A 19 2.49 -8.94 -6.70
N VAL A 20 3.05 -10.13 -6.93
CA VAL A 20 3.12 -10.74 -8.27
C VAL A 20 1.71 -11.04 -8.81
N ALA A 21 0.82 -11.57 -7.97
CA ALA A 21 -0.56 -11.85 -8.36
C ALA A 21 -1.30 -10.56 -8.73
N THR A 22 -1.12 -9.47 -7.98
CA THR A 22 -1.70 -8.16 -8.32
C THR A 22 -1.14 -7.62 -9.62
N LEU A 23 0.17 -7.71 -9.86
CA LEU A 23 0.80 -7.26 -11.11
C LEU A 23 0.29 -8.05 -12.32
N ALA A 24 0.17 -9.37 -12.18
CA ALA A 24 -0.33 -10.24 -13.24
C ALA A 24 -1.82 -10.00 -13.55
N PHE A 25 -2.63 -9.73 -12.54
CA PHE A 25 -4.05 -9.41 -12.70
C PHE A 25 -4.24 -8.07 -13.41
N VAL A 26 -3.50 -7.05 -12.98
CA VAL A 26 -3.53 -5.70 -13.57
C VAL A 26 -3.11 -5.70 -15.04
N GLN A 27 -2.11 -6.50 -15.42
CA GLN A 27 -1.66 -6.61 -16.81
C GLN A 27 -2.63 -7.42 -17.72
N SER A 28 -3.53 -8.20 -17.14
CA SER A 28 -4.52 -9.00 -17.88
C SER A 28 -5.85 -8.25 -18.10
N GLY A 29 -6.07 -7.12 -17.43
CA GLY A 29 -7.17 -6.18 -17.69
C GLY A 29 -6.81 -5.24 -18.85
N SER A 30 -7.75 -5.04 -19.76
CA SER A 30 -7.61 -4.22 -20.96
C SER A 30 -7.11 -2.79 -20.71
N GLY A 31 -6.12 -2.35 -21.50
CA GLY A 31 -5.73 -0.93 -21.66
C GLY A 31 -4.37 -0.60 -21.05
N GLU A 32 -3.46 -0.08 -21.87
CA GLU A 32 -2.04 0.19 -21.55
C GLU A 32 -1.80 1.21 -20.40
N GLU A 33 -2.86 1.81 -19.84
CA GLU A 33 -2.76 2.90 -18.85
C GLU A 33 -3.72 2.75 -17.64
N GLU A 34 -4.72 1.85 -17.68
CA GLU A 34 -5.88 1.90 -16.75
C GLU A 34 -5.84 0.90 -15.59
N GLY A 35 -4.94 -0.08 -15.63
CA GLY A 35 -4.93 -1.17 -14.65
C GLY A 35 -4.57 -0.77 -13.22
N TRP A 36 -4.14 0.48 -13.01
CA TRP A 36 -3.84 1.07 -11.70
C TRP A 36 -4.83 2.16 -11.28
N GLY A 37 -5.96 2.28 -11.98
CA GLY A 37 -7.02 3.20 -11.61
C GLY A 37 -7.62 2.89 -10.23
N GLY A 38 -8.10 3.93 -9.56
CA GLY A 38 -8.86 3.78 -8.33
C GLY A 38 -10.10 2.89 -8.53
N ALA A 39 -10.58 2.27 -7.45
CA ALA A 39 -11.77 1.42 -7.49
C ALA A 39 -13.05 2.18 -7.91
N ASP A 40 -13.03 3.51 -7.81
CA ASP A 40 -14.11 4.42 -8.19
C ASP A 40 -14.14 4.75 -9.69
N GLY A 41 -13.03 4.62 -10.42
CA GLY A 41 -12.96 4.93 -11.86
C GLY A 41 -13.95 4.12 -12.70
N GLY A 42 -13.96 2.80 -12.55
CA GLY A 42 -14.92 1.94 -13.26
C GLY A 42 -16.37 2.09 -12.78
N ALA A 43 -16.57 2.54 -11.54
CA ALA A 43 -17.92 2.81 -11.03
C ALA A 43 -18.49 4.12 -11.60
N ALA A 44 -17.65 5.14 -11.79
CA ALA A 44 -18.05 6.41 -12.39
C ALA A 44 -18.55 6.22 -13.83
N GLU A 45 -17.83 5.45 -14.64
CA GLU A 45 -18.20 5.19 -16.04
C GLU A 45 -19.58 4.51 -16.16
N MET A 46 -19.85 3.51 -15.31
CA MET A 46 -21.16 2.85 -15.28
C MET A 46 -22.29 3.77 -14.80
N ILE A 47 -22.00 4.73 -13.92
CA ILE A 47 -22.99 5.70 -13.44
C ILE A 47 -23.32 6.72 -14.53
N ASP A 48 -22.32 7.18 -15.30
CA ASP A 48 -22.51 8.11 -16.41
C ASP A 48 -23.46 7.53 -17.47
N GLU A 49 -23.39 6.21 -17.74
CA GLU A 49 -24.31 5.51 -18.66
C GLU A 49 -25.77 5.54 -18.22
N THR A 50 -26.05 5.73 -16.92
CA THR A 50 -27.43 5.80 -16.39
C THR A 50 -28.11 7.15 -16.65
N GLY A 51 -27.39 8.14 -17.19
CA GLY A 51 -27.88 9.51 -17.36
C GLY A 51 -27.95 10.30 -16.06
N TYR A 52 -27.23 9.86 -15.03
CA TYR A 52 -27.11 10.56 -13.75
C TYR A 52 -26.33 11.88 -13.92
N THR A 53 -26.83 12.94 -13.29
CA THR A 53 -26.13 14.23 -13.22
C THR A 53 -25.57 14.44 -11.80
N PRO A 54 -24.25 14.64 -11.64
CA PRO A 54 -23.66 14.94 -10.33
C PRO A 54 -24.35 16.15 -9.68
N TRP A 55 -24.80 15.99 -8.43
CA TRP A 55 -25.37 17.09 -7.63
C TRP A 55 -24.28 17.90 -6.89
N PHE A 56 -23.03 17.50 -7.01
CA PHE A 56 -21.86 18.13 -6.40
C PHE A 56 -20.65 17.96 -7.31
N GLU A 57 -19.81 18.99 -7.37
CA GLU A 57 -18.51 18.95 -8.06
C GLU A 57 -17.39 19.13 -7.03
N SER A 58 -16.29 18.40 -7.21
CA SER A 58 -15.12 18.52 -6.35
C SER A 58 -14.60 19.96 -6.35
N ILE A 59 -14.49 20.55 -5.16
CA ILE A 59 -13.99 21.92 -4.95
C ILE A 59 -12.53 22.05 -5.44
N TRP A 60 -11.79 20.93 -5.43
CA TRP A 60 -10.42 20.86 -5.89
C TRP A 60 -10.12 19.47 -6.45
N ALA A 61 -9.38 19.44 -7.56
CA ALA A 61 -8.78 18.25 -8.13
C ALA A 61 -7.30 18.51 -8.41
N PRO A 62 -6.44 17.48 -8.37
CA PRO A 62 -5.04 17.62 -8.78
C PRO A 62 -4.96 18.18 -10.20
N PRO A 63 -4.08 19.17 -10.47
CA PRO A 63 -3.96 19.79 -11.79
C PRO A 63 -3.39 18.84 -12.86
N SER A 64 -2.79 17.71 -12.46
CA SER A 64 -2.37 16.62 -13.33
C SER A 64 -2.32 15.29 -12.58
N GLY A 65 -2.39 14.17 -13.32
CA GLY A 65 -2.23 12.82 -12.76
C GLY A 65 -0.84 12.56 -12.16
N GLU A 66 0.18 13.30 -12.59
CA GLU A 66 1.52 13.25 -11.98
C GLU A 66 1.50 13.78 -10.54
N ILE A 67 0.74 14.87 -10.30
CA ILE A 67 0.59 15.45 -8.97
C ILE A 67 -0.25 14.56 -8.05
N GLU A 68 -1.28 13.89 -8.60
CA GLU A 68 -2.03 12.85 -7.89
C GLU A 68 -1.11 11.70 -7.44
N SER A 69 -0.31 11.17 -8.37
CA SER A 69 0.68 10.13 -8.09
C SER A 69 1.74 10.57 -7.08
N LEU A 70 2.15 11.84 -7.13
CA LEU A 70 3.08 12.42 -6.16
C LEU A 70 2.49 12.44 -4.75
N PHE A 71 1.23 12.87 -4.60
CA PHE A 71 0.56 12.87 -3.30
C PHE A 71 0.37 11.45 -2.77
N PHE A 72 0.03 10.50 -3.64
CA PHE A 72 -0.03 9.07 -3.27
C PHE A 72 1.31 8.55 -2.78
N CYS A 73 2.40 8.82 -3.52
CA CYS A 73 3.76 8.42 -3.13
C CYS A 73 4.18 9.07 -1.79
N LEU A 74 3.83 10.33 -1.57
CA LEU A 74 4.13 11.03 -0.32
C LEU A 74 3.41 10.39 0.86
N GLN A 75 2.12 10.07 0.71
CA GLN A 75 1.35 9.36 1.74
C GLN A 75 1.97 7.99 2.04
N ALA A 76 2.34 7.23 1.00
CA ALA A 76 3.00 5.94 1.15
C ALA A 76 4.34 6.05 1.90
N ALA A 77 5.16 7.06 1.56
CA ALA A 77 6.45 7.30 2.22
C ALA A 77 6.28 7.63 3.70
N ILE A 78 5.33 8.51 4.05
CA ILE A 78 5.02 8.84 5.44
C ILE A 78 4.54 7.60 6.19
N GLY A 79 3.64 6.81 5.59
CA GLY A 79 3.17 5.55 6.18
C GLY A 79 4.31 4.57 6.45
N ALA A 80 5.24 4.41 5.50
CA ALA A 80 6.41 3.56 5.65
C ALA A 80 7.35 4.02 6.77
N ILE A 81 7.57 5.33 6.91
CA ILE A 81 8.38 5.91 8.01
C ILE A 81 7.75 5.59 9.37
N ILE A 82 6.44 5.80 9.51
CA ILE A 82 5.72 5.54 10.76
C ILE A 82 5.81 4.07 11.14
N ILE A 83 5.48 3.17 10.21
CA ILE A 83 5.52 1.72 10.43
C ILE A 83 6.95 1.26 10.78
N GLY A 84 7.95 1.74 10.02
CA GLY A 84 9.35 1.44 10.26
C GLY A 84 9.84 1.89 11.64
N TYR A 85 9.42 3.08 12.08
CA TYR A 85 9.73 3.59 13.41
C TYR A 85 9.20 2.69 14.52
N PHE A 86 7.94 2.23 14.44
CA PHE A 86 7.36 1.33 15.44
C PHE A 86 8.08 -0.01 15.52
N PHE A 87 8.38 -0.65 14.38
CA PHE A 87 9.15 -1.89 14.37
C PHE A 87 10.56 -1.70 14.92
N GLY A 88 11.22 -0.59 14.57
CA GLY A 88 12.53 -0.24 15.11
C GLY A 88 12.50 -0.05 16.62
N TYR A 89 11.52 0.70 17.13
CA TYR A 89 11.33 0.95 18.55
C TYR A 89 11.07 -0.33 19.35
N TRP A 90 10.22 -1.23 18.84
CA TRP A 90 9.96 -2.52 19.49
C TRP A 90 11.21 -3.40 19.56
N ASN A 91 11.99 -3.48 18.49
CA ASN A 91 13.23 -4.24 18.47
C ASN A 91 14.27 -3.66 19.46
N ALA A 92 14.39 -2.33 19.52
CA ALA A 92 15.28 -1.64 20.47
C ALA A 92 14.84 -1.90 21.92
N SER A 93 13.54 -1.80 22.21
CA SER A 93 12.96 -2.06 23.53
C SER A 93 13.17 -3.51 23.98
N ALA A 94 13.03 -4.48 23.07
CA ALA A 94 13.28 -5.89 23.35
C ALA A 94 14.76 -6.18 23.65
N LYS A 95 15.68 -5.55 22.92
CA LYS A 95 17.13 -5.63 23.20
C LYS A 95 17.49 -5.03 24.57
N ALA A 96 16.94 -3.86 24.90
CA ALA A 96 17.19 -3.21 26.19
C ALA A 96 16.73 -4.06 27.38
N LYS A 97 15.59 -4.76 27.25
CA LYS A 97 15.10 -5.68 28.31
C LYS A 97 15.99 -6.91 28.49
N ARG A 98 16.52 -7.48 27.40
CA ARG A 98 17.45 -8.64 27.47
C ARG A 98 18.79 -8.28 28.10
N GLY A 99 19.34 -7.11 27.78
CA GLY A 99 20.60 -6.64 28.38
C GLY A 99 20.51 -6.50 29.90
N LYS A 100 19.38 -6.01 30.43
CA LYS A 100 19.17 -5.90 31.89
C LYS A 100 19.05 -7.25 32.61
N GLN A 101 18.56 -8.31 31.94
CA GLN A 101 18.45 -9.65 32.51
C GLN A 101 19.79 -10.42 32.54
N GLU A 102 20.77 -10.01 31.73
CA GLU A 102 22.11 -10.63 31.73
C GLU A 102 23.05 -9.98 32.77
N GLU A 103 22.70 -8.79 33.27
CA GLU A 103 23.43 -8.06 34.32
C GLU A 103 22.94 -8.38 35.76
N GLU A 104 21.76 -9.01 35.90
CA GLU A 104 21.19 -9.52 37.17
C GLU A 104 21.55 -11.00 37.40
#